data_AF-A0A0P7YW60-F1
#
_entry.id   AF-A0A0P7YW60-F1
#
_cell.length_a   1.000
_cell.length_b   1.000
_cell.length_c   1.000
_cell.angle_alpha   90.00
_cell.angle_beta   90.00
_cell.angle_gamma   90.00
#
_symmetry.space_group_name_H-M   'P 1'
#
loop_
_entity.id
_entity.type
_entity.pdbx_description
1 polymer ?
#
loop_
_entity_poly.entity_id
_entity_poly.type
_entity_poly.pdbx_seq_one_letter_code
_entity_poly.pdbx_strand_id
1 'polypeptide(L)' 'MTAFWAEPDFDAHECVQLVHDRESGLTAIIAIHSTHLGPAAGGTRFWHYA' A
#
# COMPACT_ATOMS: atom_id res chain seq x y z
N MET A 1 13.28 12.39 -4.86
CA MET A 1 12.08 11.67 -4.41
C MET A 1 11.99 11.84 -2.91
N THR A 2 10.92 12.46 -2.41
CA THR A 2 10.58 12.41 -0.99
C THR A 2 10.23 10.98 -0.62
N ALA A 3 10.56 10.59 0.61
CA ALA A 3 10.07 9.33 1.12
C ALA A 3 8.56 9.45 1.37
N PHE A 4 7.79 8.39 1.12
CA PHE A 4 6.32 8.44 1.19
C PHE A 4 5.78 8.83 2.58
N TRP A 5 6.54 8.57 3.65
CA TRP A 5 6.20 8.99 5.01
C TRP A 5 6.38 10.49 5.28
N ALA A 6 6.92 11.25 4.33
CA ALA A 6 7.02 12.70 4.40
C ALA A 6 5.82 13.41 3.73
N GLU A 7 4.89 12.66 3.13
CA GLU A 7 3.68 13.24 2.53
C GLU A 7 2.74 13.75 3.64
N PRO A 8 2.09 14.93 3.47
CA PRO A 8 1.22 15.52 4.49
C PRO A 8 0.06 14.60 4.92
N ASP A 9 -0.42 13.78 3.99
CA ASP A 9 -1.55 12.87 4.21
C ASP A 9 -1.12 11.50 4.76
N PHE A 10 0.16 11.29 5.04
CA PHE A 10 0.64 10.04 5.61
C PHE A 10 0.24 9.90 7.08
N ASP A 11 -0.74 9.02 7.34
CA ASP A 11 -1.30 8.80 8.67
C ASP A 11 -0.69 7.59 9.42
N ALA A 12 0.64 7.49 9.43
CA ALA A 12 1.39 6.48 10.19
C ALA A 12 0.93 5.01 9.99
N HIS A 13 0.71 4.61 8.74
CA HIS A 13 0.35 3.24 8.38
C HIS A 13 1.35 2.23 8.99
N GLU A 14 0.85 1.17 9.62
CA GLU A 14 1.68 0.09 10.17
C GLU A 14 2.58 -0.55 9.09
N CYS A 15 2.11 -0.63 7.85
CA CYS A 15 2.87 -1.23 6.76
C CYS A 15 2.44 -0.71 5.37
N VAL A 16 3.42 -0.48 4.49
CA VAL A 16 3.20 -0.25 3.05
C VAL A 16 4.18 -1.13 2.29
N GLN A 17 3.66 -2.10 1.53
CA GLN A 17 4.47 -3.03 0.73
C GLN A 17 4.28 -2.75 -0.76
N LEU A 18 5.40 -2.59 -1.46
CA LEU A 18 5.48 -2.60 -2.91
C LEU A 18 5.70 -4.04 -3.37
N VAL A 19 4.75 -4.58 -4.11
CA VAL A 19 4.82 -5.92 -4.67
C VAL A 19 5.08 -5.80 -6.17
N HIS A 20 6.14 -6.43 -6.63
CA HIS A 20 6.46 -6.54 -8.04
C HIS A 20 6.71 -8.00 -8.37
N ASP A 21 5.80 -8.61 -9.13
CA ASP A 21 6.00 -9.93 -9.70
C ASP A 21 6.28 -9.83 -11.20
N ARG A 22 7.42 -10.39 -11.61
CA ARG A 22 7.90 -10.28 -12.99
C ARG A 22 7.17 -11.25 -13.92
N GLU A 23 6.82 -12.43 -13.44
CA GLU A 23 6.20 -13.47 -14.27
C GLU A 23 4.79 -13.05 -14.67
N SER A 24 3.99 -12.57 -13.73
CA SER A 24 2.65 -12.06 -14.01
C SER A 24 2.63 -10.62 -14.49
N GLY A 25 3.74 -9.88 -14.36
CA GLY A 25 3.81 -8.43 -14.60
C GLY A 25 3.03 -7.61 -13.55
N LEU A 26 2.74 -8.19 -12.39
CA LEU A 26 1.98 -7.50 -11.34
C LEU A 26 2.83 -6.41 -10.70
N THR A 27 2.28 -5.20 -10.65
CA THR A 27 2.73 -4.14 -9.76
C THR A 27 1.58 -3.77 -8.84
N ALA A 28 1.76 -3.94 -7.54
CA ALA A 28 0.73 -3.69 -6.55
C ALA A 28 1.29 -2.99 -5.31
N ILE A 29 0.40 -2.33 -4.58
CA ILE A 29 0.68 -1.72 -3.29
C ILE A 29 -0.30 -2.32 -2.29
N ILE A 30 0.23 -2.88 -1.21
CA ILE A 30 -0.56 -3.33 -0.06
C ILE A 30 -0.29 -2.34 1.08
N ALA A 31 -1.31 -1.57 1.46
CA ALA A 31 -1.22 -0.61 2.55
C ALA A 31 -2.10 -1.08 3.73
N ILE A 32 -1.50 -1.21 4.91
CA ILE A 32 -2.16 -1.58 6.16
C ILE A 32 -2.08 -0.35 7.06
N HIS A 33 -3.25 0.27 7.31
CA HIS A 33 -3.33 1.40 8.24
C HIS A 33 -3.17 0.94 9.69
N SER A 34 -4.02 0.02 10.15
CA SER A 34 -3.90 -0.59 11.48
C SER A 34 -4.43 -2.02 11.56
N THR A 35 -3.83 -2.81 12.45
CA THR A 35 -4.28 -4.16 12.85
C THR A 35 -4.75 -4.24 14.30
N HIS A 36 -5.01 -3.10 14.95
CA HIS A 36 -5.34 -3.02 16.39
C HIS A 36 -6.53 -3.90 16.82
N LEU A 37 -7.56 -4.02 15.96
CA LEU A 37 -8.77 -4.81 16.23
C LEU A 37 -8.73 -6.22 15.61
N GLY A 38 -7.60 -6.62 15.04
CA GLY A 38 -7.42 -7.89 14.33
C GLY A 38 -6.84 -7.73 12.92
N PRO A 39 -6.89 -8.80 12.09
CA PRO A 39 -6.36 -8.76 10.73
C PRO A 39 -7.01 -7.66 9.89
N ALA A 40 -6.21 -6.95 9.10
CA ALA A 40 -6.70 -5.93 8.19
C ALA A 40 -7.56 -6.56 7.08
N ALA A 41 -8.71 -5.94 6.79
CA ALA A 41 -9.58 -6.29 5.68
C ALA A 41 -9.79 -5.04 4.81
N GLY A 42 -9.66 -5.19 3.50
CA GLY A 42 -9.78 -4.09 2.55
C GLY A 42 -10.09 -4.58 1.14
N GLY A 43 -10.66 -3.70 0.32
CA GLY A 43 -10.90 -3.97 -1.09
C GLY A 43 -9.62 -3.88 -1.93
N THR A 44 -9.62 -4.54 -3.09
CA THR A 44 -8.57 -4.36 -4.10
C THR A 44 -9.10 -3.44 -5.19
N ARG A 45 -8.36 -2.37 -5.49
CA ARG A 45 -8.63 -1.49 -6.63
C ARG A 45 -7.59 -1.74 -7.72
N PHE A 46 -8.07 -2.02 -8.92
CA PHE A 46 -7.24 -2.09 -10.12
C PHE A 46 -7.48 -0.83 -10.95
N TRP A 47 -6.44 -0.02 -11.13
CA TRP A 47 -6.54 1.26 -11.85
C TRP A 47 -5.21 1.64 -12.49
N HIS A 48 -5.27 2.34 -13.61
CA HIS A 48 -4.09 2.93 -14.24
C HIS A 48 -3.82 4.31 -13.63
N TYR A 49 -2.75 4.43 -12.85
CA TYR A 49 -2.30 5.68 -12.26
C TYR A 49 -1.38 6.43 -13.24
N ALA A 50 -1.44 7.78 -13.19
CA ALA A 50 -0.66 8.68 -14.04
C ALA A 50 0.78 8.87 -13.54
#